data_AF-A0A0W0VXR0-F1
#
_entry.id   AF-A0A0W0VXR0-F1
#
_cell.length_a   1.000
_cell.length_b   1.000
_cell.length_c   1.000
_cell.angle_alpha   90.00
_cell.angle_beta   90.00
_cell.angle_gamma   90.00
#
_symmetry.space_group_name_H-M   'P 1'
#
loop_
_entity.id
_entity.type
_entity.pdbx_description
1 polymer ?
#
loop_
_entity_poly.entity_id
_entity_poly.type
_entity_poly.pdbx_seq_one_letter_code
_entity_poly.pdbx_strand_id
1 'polypeptide(L)' 'MIDNNVKIIKHKVGLLNLAEELGNVSKACKVMGLSRDTFYRYKSAVESGGVDALFDKSRRQPNHKNRVDDSIEQ' A
#
# COMPACT_ATOMS: atom_id res chain seq x y z
N MET A 1 12.87 15.96 1.79
CA MET A 1 11.87 15.11 1.10
C MET A 1 11.01 14.48 2.16
N ILE A 2 9.68 14.65 2.10
CA ILE A 2 8.78 14.00 3.06
C ILE A 2 8.64 12.55 2.62
N ASP A 3 9.01 11.60 3.46
CA ASP A 3 8.91 10.16 3.21
C ASP A 3 7.43 9.70 3.19
N ASN A 4 6.70 10.10 2.14
CA ASN A 4 5.28 9.78 1.96
C ASN A 4 5.01 8.27 2.02
N ASN A 5 5.98 7.46 1.59
CA ASN A 5 5.89 6.00 1.65
C ASN A 5 5.80 5.51 3.10
N VAL A 6 6.57 6.09 4.02
CA VAL A 6 6.56 5.74 5.46
C VAL A 6 5.19 6.07 6.07
N LYS A 7 4.62 7.23 5.73
CA LYS A 7 3.28 7.62 6.21
C LYS A 7 2.19 6.67 5.69
N ILE A 8 2.27 6.28 4.42
CA ILE A 8 1.34 5.33 3.80
C ILE A 8 1.45 3.95 4.46
N ILE A 9 2.66 3.45 4.69
CA ILE A 9 2.88 2.13 5.32
C ILE A 9 2.38 2.13 6.75
N LYS A 10 2.69 3.18 7.52
CA LYS A 10 2.19 3.31 8.90
C LYS A 10 0.66 3.26 8.95
N HIS A 11 -0.01 3.87 7.97
CA HIS A 11 -1.46 3.80 7.84
C HIS A 11 -1.96 2.38 7.52
N LYS A 12 -1.32 1.67 6.58
CA LYS A 12 -1.70 0.30 6.22
C LYS A 12 -1.47 -0.69 7.37
N VAL A 13 -0.31 -0.62 8.01
CA VAL A 13 0.05 -1.45 9.18
C VAL A 13 -0.85 -1.11 10.37
N GLY A 14 -1.15 0.17 10.57
CA GLY A 14 -2.07 0.62 11.62
C GLY A 14 -3.44 -0.04 11.53
N LEU A 15 -3.96 -0.31 10.33
CA LEU A 15 -5.23 -1.02 10.16
C LEU A 15 -5.17 -2.47 10.64
N LEU A 16 -4.07 -3.17 10.32
CA LEU A 16 -3.88 -4.57 10.71
C LEU A 16 -3.77 -4.68 12.23
N ASN A 17 -2.96 -3.82 12.85
CA ASN A 17 -2.78 -3.80 14.30
C ASN A 17 -4.07 -3.40 15.03
N LEU A 18 -4.79 -2.39 14.54
CA LEU A 18 -6.06 -1.97 15.14
C LEU A 18 -7.12 -3.08 15.09
N ALA A 19 -7.15 -3.86 14.01
CA ALA A 19 -8.07 -4.99 13.91
C ALA A 19 -7.72 -6.11 14.88
N GLU A 20 -6.43 -6.34 15.14
CA GLU A 20 -5.93 -7.30 16.12
C GLU A 20 -6.25 -6.86 17.56
N GLU A 21 -5.94 -5.61 17.91
CA GLU A 21 -6.25 -5.03 19.23
C GLU A 21 -7.75 -5.03 19.55
N LEU A 22 -8.60 -4.74 18.56
CA LEU A 22 -10.05 -4.73 18.74
C LEU A 22 -10.70 -6.11 18.62
N GLY A 23 -9.99 -7.11 18.09
CA GLY A 23 -10.57 -8.39 17.68
C GLY A 23 -11.72 -8.26 16.66
N ASN A 24 -11.84 -7.12 15.98
CA ASN A 24 -12.98 -6.79 15.12
C ASN A 24 -12.57 -5.95 13.90
N VAL A 25 -12.53 -6.63 12.76
CA VAL A 25 -12.16 -6.04 11.46
C VAL A 25 -13.11 -4.92 11.04
N SER A 26 -14.42 -5.13 11.18
CA SER A 26 -15.43 -4.14 10.75
C SER A 26 -15.32 -2.83 11.53
N LYS A 27 -15.05 -2.93 12.85
CA LYS A 27 -14.87 -1.75 13.71
C LYS A 27 -13.58 -1.01 13.38
N ALA A 28 -12.47 -1.72 13.22
CA ALA A 28 -11.19 -1.14 12.81
C ALA A 28 -11.30 -0.42 11.45
N CYS A 29 -11.92 -1.06 10.46
CA CYS A 29 -12.17 -0.49 9.13
C CYS A 29 -13.01 0.79 9.21
N LYS A 30 -14.06 0.81 10.04
CA LYS A 30 -14.91 1.99 10.24
C LYS A 30 -14.14 3.15 10.89
N VAL A 31 -13.27 2.89 11.85
CA VAL A 31 -12.44 3.90 12.52
C VAL A 31 -11.42 4.51 11.56
N MET A 32 -10.81 3.69 10.69
CA MET A 32 -9.80 4.15 9.74
C MET A 32 -10.36 4.65 8.40
N GLY A 33 -11.68 4.56 8.19
CA GLY A 33 -12.32 4.98 6.94
C GLY A 33 -11.94 4.10 5.74
N LEU A 34 -11.67 2.82 5.98
CA LEU A 34 -11.27 1.85 4.95
C LEU A 34 -12.36 0.78 4.77
N SER A 35 -12.37 0.12 3.61
CA SER A 35 -13.27 -1.00 3.35
C SER A 35 -12.73 -2.30 3.93
N ARG A 36 -13.63 -3.25 4.25
CA ARG A 36 -13.25 -4.61 4.65
C ARG A 36 -12.41 -5.31 3.58
N ASP A 37 -12.70 -5.09 2.31
CA ASP A 37 -11.86 -5.57 1.19
C ASP A 37 -10.42 -5.07 1.29
N THR A 38 -10.21 -3.80 1.66
CA THR A 38 -8.86 -3.24 1.79
C THR A 38 -8.08 -3.95 2.89
N PHE A 39 -8.73 -4.27 4.01
CA PHE A 39 -8.13 -5.07 5.08
C PHE A 39 -7.64 -6.42 4.57
N TYR A 40 -8.50 -7.18 3.88
CA TYR A 40 -8.12 -8.52 3.40
C TYR A 40 -7.00 -8.46 2.34
N ARG A 41 -6.98 -7.42 1.50
CA ARG A 41 -5.87 -7.20 0.57
C ARG A 41 -4.54 -6.97 1.30
N TYR A 42 -4.54 -6.16 2.36
CA TYR A 42 -3.32 -5.92 3.15
C TYR A 42 -2.91 -7.16 3.94
N LYS A 43 -3.87 -7.88 4.52
CA LYS A 43 -3.62 -9.14 5.22
C LYS A 43 -2.94 -10.17 4.29
N SER A 44 -3.51 -10.39 3.11
CA SER A 44 -2.95 -11.30 2.11
C SER A 44 -1.57 -10.86 1.61
N ALA A 45 -1.34 -9.55 1.45
CA ALA A 45 -0.02 -9.03 1.11
C ALA A 45 1.01 -9.34 2.22
N VAL A 46 0.65 -9.13 3.49
CA VAL A 46 1.54 -9.41 4.63
C VAL A 46 1.79 -10.91 4.80
N GLU A 47 0.79 -11.75 4.60
CA GLU A 47 0.95 -13.22 4.63
C GLU A 47 1.88 -13.74 3.51
N SER A 48 1.87 -13.09 2.34
CA SER A 48 2.67 -13.53 1.19
C SER A 48 4.09 -12.95 1.14
N GLY A 49 4.32 -11.74 1.66
CA GLY A 49 5.59 -11.04 1.52
C GLY A 49 5.95 -10.12 2.68
N GLY A 50 5.35 -10.33 3.86
CA GLY A 50 5.62 -9.55 5.06
C GLY A 50 5.19 -8.08 4.94
N VAL A 51 5.70 -7.25 5.85
CA VAL A 51 5.40 -5.80 5.85
C VAL A 51 5.92 -5.14 4.57
N ASP A 52 6.96 -5.69 3.95
CA ASP A 52 7.53 -5.17 2.72
C ASP A 52 6.57 -5.28 1.52
N ALA A 53 5.63 -6.22 1.56
CA ALA A 53 4.59 -6.30 0.54
C ALA A 53 3.60 -5.12 0.57
N LEU A 54 3.57 -4.33 1.64
CA LEU A 54 2.72 -3.14 1.77
C LEU A 54 3.35 -1.88 1.13
N PHE A 55 4.63 -1.93 0.74
CA PHE A 55 5.26 -0.83 0.00
C PHE A 55 4.52 -0.56 -1.31
N ASP A 56 4.33 0.72 -1.63
CA ASP A 56 3.63 1.10 -2.86
C ASP A 56 4.52 0.77 -4.08
N LYS A 57 4.15 -0.27 -4.82
CA LYS A 57 4.77 -0.56 -6.12
C LYS A 57 4.20 0.43 -7.13
N SER A 58 5.04 1.35 -7.62
CA SER A 58 4.64 2.24 -8.71
C SER A 58 4.10 1.42 -9.87
N ARG A 59 2.80 1.56 -10.14
CA ARG A 59 2.13 0.95 -11.29
C ARG A 59 2.47 1.66 -12.60
N ARG A 60 3.09 2.84 -12.54
CA ARG A 60 3.60 3.56 -13.71
C ARG A 60 4.94 2.96 -14.09
N GLN A 61 4.89 1.98 -14.98
CA GLN A 61 6.04 1.59 -15.78
C GLN A 61 6.06 2.46 -17.04
N PRO A 62 7.23 2.99 -17.46
CA PRO A 62 7.35 3.65 -18.74
C PRO A 62 6.83 2.74 -19.85
N ASN A 63 5.92 3.25 -20.70
CA ASN A 63 5.55 2.51 -21.90
C ASN A 63 6.74 2.59 -22.86
N HIS A 64 7.44 1.47 -23.07
CA HIS A 64 8.60 1.41 -23.95
C HIS A 64 8.31 1.93 -25.37
N LYS A 65 7.07 1.79 -25.86
CA LYS A 65 6.66 2.31 -27.17
C LYS A 65 6.59 3.84 -27.24
N ASN A 66 6.42 4.49 -26.09
CA ASN A 66 6.38 5.95 -25.96
C ASN A 66 7.72 6.51 -25.46
N ARG A 67 8.74 5.66 -25.30
CA ARG A 67 10.08 6.12 -24.93
C ARG A 67 10.77 6.59 -26.20
N VAL A 68 11.07 7.89 -26.26
CA VAL A 68 11.90 8.46 -27.32
C VAL A 68 13.36 8.06 -27.08
N ASP A 69 14.15 8.06 -28.15
CA ASP A 69 15.59 7.78 -28.05
C ASP A 69 16.26 8.86 -27.18
N ASP A 70 17.24 8.47 -26.36
CA ASP A 70 17.91 9.38 -25.41
C ASP A 70 18.56 10.57 -26.15
N SER A 71 18.90 10.42 -27.43
CA SER A 71 19.41 11.51 -28.28
C SER A 71 18.38 12.61 -28.59
N ILE A 72 17.09 12.33 -28.43
CA ILE A 72 15.96 13.25 -28.69
C ILE A 72 15.46 13.90 -27.39
N GLU A 73 15.79 13.35 -26.22
CA GLU A 73 15.36 13.86 -24.90
C GLU A 73 16.32 14.92 -24.31
N GLN A 74 17.47 15.20 -24.94
CA GLN A 74 18.40 16.31 -24.61
C GLN A 74 17.85 17.67 -25.06
#